data_AF-A0A429CF59-F1
#
_entry.id   AF-A0A429CF59-F1
#
_cell.length_a   1.000
_cell.length_b   1.000
_cell.length_c   1.000
_cell.angle_alpha   90.00
_cell.angle_beta   90.00
_cell.angle_gamma   90.00
#
_symmetry.space_group_name_H-M   'P 1'
#
loop_
_entity.id
_entity.type
_entity.pdbx_description
1 polymer ?
#
loop_
_entity_poly.entity_id
_entity_poly.type
_entity_poly.pdbx_seq_one_letter_code
_entity_poly.pdbx_strand_id
1 'polypeptide(L)'
;MKARLTKVLAVVALATALVVGTANSAQAAGPRAFAISSDGKLMATFYTDTPQVLDWVRLVQGLTCGETRLIGLDFRVQNGLLYGVGEKGCIYTIKFPPAAPDVVVTKVSQLSVPLYGKDFGVDFNPAADRLRVISDYGQNLRHNLADHVTIEDTILTTPPAGGPTRGVTAAAYTNNDLNPDTATTLFDIGTLTDQVLVQAPANNGFLSPTGALGVDTGPAAGFDIYSDLTNGKTTSVSAFAVLNPASGPSSFYSVNLLTGAAAKVGDFPLPIADVAVALDTN
;
A
#
# COMPACT_ATOMS: atom_id res chain seq x y z
N MET A 1 -27.27 85.70 32.95
CA MET A 1 -26.87 84.82 31.83
C MET A 1 -27.08 83.38 32.24
N LYS A 2 -27.98 82.65 31.58
CA LYS A 2 -28.36 81.27 31.91
C LYS A 2 -27.30 80.30 31.36
N ALA A 3 -26.60 79.56 32.24
CA ALA A 3 -25.70 78.48 31.85
C ALA A 3 -26.49 77.16 31.72
N ARG A 4 -26.37 76.51 30.57
CA ARG A 4 -27.00 75.22 30.25
C ARG A 4 -26.19 74.07 30.87
N LEU A 5 -26.85 73.19 31.64
CA LEU A 5 -26.31 71.88 32.03
C LEU A 5 -26.51 70.88 30.88
N THR A 6 -25.42 70.30 30.39
CA THR A 6 -25.44 69.21 29.41
C THR A 6 -25.36 67.88 30.15
N LYS A 7 -26.42 67.07 30.09
CA LYS A 7 -26.42 65.69 30.58
C LYS A 7 -25.67 64.80 29.58
N VAL A 8 -24.63 64.11 30.02
CA VAL A 8 -23.96 63.07 29.23
C VAL A 8 -24.66 61.74 29.55
N LEU A 9 -25.25 61.12 28.52
CA LEU A 9 -25.87 59.80 28.58
C LEU A 9 -24.80 58.76 28.25
N ALA A 10 -24.42 57.93 29.23
CA ALA A 10 -23.52 56.81 29.00
C ALA A 10 -24.31 55.64 28.41
N VAL A 11 -24.04 55.28 27.16
CA VAL A 11 -24.59 54.09 26.50
C VAL A 11 -23.68 52.91 26.84
N VAL A 12 -24.16 51.98 27.65
CA VAL A 12 -23.50 50.69 27.90
C VAL A 12 -23.90 49.75 26.77
N ALA A 13 -22.99 49.47 25.85
CA ALA A 13 -23.17 48.43 24.83
C ALA A 13 -22.80 47.07 25.42
N LEU A 14 -23.79 46.18 25.60
CA LEU A 14 -23.53 44.76 25.84
C LEU A 14 -23.08 44.12 24.52
N ALA A 15 -21.80 43.76 24.44
CA ALA A 15 -21.29 42.89 23.37
C ALA A 15 -21.58 41.44 23.75
N THR A 16 -22.57 40.82 23.10
CA THR A 16 -22.75 39.36 23.11
C THR A 16 -21.64 38.72 22.29
N ALA A 17 -20.67 38.10 22.97
CA ALA A 17 -19.67 37.27 22.32
C ALA A 17 -20.35 36.00 21.76
N LEU A 18 -20.52 35.96 20.44
CA LEU A 18 -20.92 34.75 19.74
C LEU A 18 -19.71 33.79 19.75
N VAL A 19 -19.77 32.76 20.59
CA VAL A 19 -18.82 31.64 20.50
C VAL A 19 -19.17 30.87 19.23
N VAL A 20 -18.44 31.13 18.16
CA VAL A 20 -18.48 30.28 16.97
C VAL A 20 -17.80 28.97 17.38
N GLY A 21 -18.60 27.94 17.65
CA GLY A 21 -18.09 26.60 17.83
C GLY A 21 -17.29 26.23 16.59
N THR A 22 -16.00 25.95 16.74
CA THR A 22 -15.20 25.31 15.71
C THR A 22 -15.86 23.97 15.46
N ALA A 23 -16.52 23.82 14.31
CA ALA A 23 -16.90 22.50 13.83
C ALA A 23 -15.61 21.68 13.79
N ASN A 24 -15.52 20.65 14.63
CA ASN A 24 -14.60 19.54 14.36
C ASN A 24 -15.06 19.02 13.00
N SER A 25 -14.40 19.44 11.92
CA SER A 25 -14.43 18.69 10.68
C SER A 25 -13.95 17.30 11.08
N ALA A 26 -14.88 16.34 11.14
CA ALA A 26 -14.50 14.94 11.18
C ALA A 26 -13.60 14.75 9.96
N GLN A 27 -12.30 14.58 10.19
CA GLN A 27 -11.37 14.18 9.16
C GLN A 27 -12.01 12.95 8.51
N ALA A 28 -12.27 13.01 7.20
CA ALA A 28 -12.74 11.83 6.49
C ALA A 28 -11.73 10.71 6.78
N ALA A 29 -12.22 9.54 7.20
CA ALA A 29 -11.35 8.40 7.45
C ALA A 29 -10.51 8.15 6.19
N GLY A 30 -9.22 7.85 6.38
CA GLY A 30 -8.33 7.52 5.27
C GLY A 30 -8.86 6.32 4.47
N PRO A 31 -8.29 6.01 3.29
CA PRO A 31 -8.62 4.78 2.57
C PRO A 31 -8.56 3.54 3.46
N ARG A 32 -9.47 2.59 3.24
CA ARG A 32 -9.43 1.29 3.91
C ARG A 32 -8.27 0.48 3.37
N ALA A 33 -7.55 -0.22 4.24
CA ALA A 33 -6.44 -1.08 3.86
C ALA A 33 -6.55 -2.47 4.52
N PHE A 34 -5.80 -3.40 3.96
CA PHE A 34 -5.70 -4.80 4.35
C PHE A 34 -4.24 -5.15 4.50
N ALA A 35 -3.92 -6.02 5.45
CA ALA A 35 -2.55 -6.40 5.72
C ALA A 35 -2.45 -7.90 6.01
N ILE A 36 -1.28 -8.48 5.78
CA ILE A 36 -0.93 -9.81 6.29
C ILE A 36 0.11 -9.73 7.40
N SER A 37 -0.02 -10.59 8.41
CA SER A 37 0.97 -10.73 9.47
C SER A 37 2.33 -11.16 8.91
N SER A 38 3.41 -10.93 9.66
CA SER A 38 4.76 -11.30 9.20
C SER A 38 4.96 -12.80 8.95
N ASP A 39 4.15 -13.67 9.56
CA ASP A 39 4.13 -15.10 9.27
C ASP A 39 3.16 -15.48 8.14
N GLY A 40 2.45 -14.50 7.57
CA GLY A 40 1.50 -14.61 6.47
C GLY A 40 0.23 -15.40 6.77
N LYS A 41 -0.06 -15.70 8.04
CA LYS A 41 -1.20 -16.54 8.44
C LYS A 41 -2.43 -15.76 8.84
N LEU A 42 -2.26 -14.53 9.30
CA LEU A 42 -3.36 -13.66 9.67
C LEU A 42 -3.52 -12.58 8.60
N MET A 43 -4.75 -12.20 8.35
CA MET A 43 -5.09 -10.95 7.68
C MET A 43 -5.75 -10.01 8.67
N ALA A 44 -5.57 -8.72 8.45
CA ALA A 44 -6.24 -7.66 9.18
C ALA A 44 -6.78 -6.60 8.21
N THR A 45 -7.74 -5.80 8.67
CA THR A 45 -8.12 -4.54 7.99
C THR A 45 -8.06 -3.39 8.97
N PHE A 46 -7.81 -2.20 8.44
CA PHE A 46 -7.66 -0.95 9.16
C PHE A 46 -7.93 0.23 8.22
N TYR A 47 -7.94 1.43 8.76
CA TYR A 47 -7.91 2.67 7.97
C TYR A 47 -6.49 3.23 7.94
N THR A 48 -6.05 3.71 6.78
CA THR A 48 -4.66 4.20 6.57
C THR A 48 -4.25 5.35 7.48
N ASP A 49 -5.19 6.08 8.09
CA ASP A 49 -4.95 7.15 9.07
C ASP A 49 -4.94 6.66 10.54
N THR A 50 -5.39 5.43 10.82
CA THR A 50 -5.39 4.82 12.16
C THR A 50 -4.86 3.39 12.16
N PRO A 51 -3.61 3.13 11.72
CA PRO A 51 -3.04 1.77 11.61
C PRO A 51 -2.93 1.03 12.95
N GLN A 52 -2.94 1.75 14.08
CA GLN A 52 -2.95 1.19 15.43
C GLN A 52 -4.28 0.53 15.82
N VAL A 53 -5.36 0.76 15.05
CA VAL A 53 -6.69 0.20 15.28
C VAL A 53 -7.03 -0.76 14.14
N LEU A 54 -7.16 -2.05 14.45
CA LEU A 54 -7.55 -3.07 13.49
C LEU A 54 -9.03 -3.41 13.70
N ASP A 55 -9.84 -3.26 12.65
CA ASP A 55 -11.29 -3.55 12.75
C ASP A 55 -11.54 -5.05 12.91
N TRP A 56 -10.68 -5.87 12.29
CA TRP A 56 -10.62 -7.30 12.53
C TRP A 56 -9.22 -7.85 12.25
N VAL A 57 -8.95 -8.99 12.89
CA VAL A 57 -7.83 -9.88 12.59
C VAL A 57 -8.39 -11.29 12.46
N ARG A 58 -8.07 -11.98 11.37
CA ARG A 58 -8.63 -13.31 11.05
C ARG A 58 -7.55 -14.22 10.47
N LEU A 59 -7.65 -15.51 10.78
CA LEU A 59 -6.81 -16.54 10.16
C LEU A 59 -7.17 -16.67 8.68
N VAL A 60 -6.15 -16.76 7.82
CA VAL A 60 -6.29 -17.11 6.41
C VAL A 60 -6.62 -18.61 6.31
N GLN A 61 -7.78 -18.92 5.75
CA GLN A 61 -8.25 -20.30 5.57
C GLN A 61 -8.39 -20.64 4.09
N GLY A 62 -8.19 -21.91 3.71
CA GLY A 62 -8.44 -22.38 2.33
C GLY A 62 -7.21 -22.46 1.41
N LEU A 63 -6.00 -22.37 1.96
CA LEU A 63 -4.76 -22.67 1.21
C LEU A 63 -4.77 -24.16 0.80
N THR A 64 -4.55 -24.45 -0.48
CA THR A 64 -4.72 -25.82 -1.03
C THR A 64 -3.46 -26.38 -1.71
N CYS A 65 -2.42 -25.58 -1.92
CA CYS A 65 -1.22 -25.97 -2.67
C CYS A 65 -0.08 -26.52 -1.79
N GLY A 66 -0.43 -27.03 -0.60
CA GLY A 66 0.52 -27.37 0.44
C GLY A 66 1.24 -26.15 1.03
N GLU A 67 0.69 -24.97 0.82
CA GLU A 67 1.10 -23.70 1.40
C GLU A 67 0.52 -23.54 2.80
N THR A 68 1.19 -22.73 3.59
CA THR A 68 0.89 -22.47 4.99
C THR A 68 0.75 -20.99 5.30
N ARG A 69 1.08 -20.11 4.34
CA ARG A 69 0.98 -18.66 4.50
C ARG A 69 0.84 -17.92 3.17
N LEU A 70 0.41 -16.66 3.22
CA LEU A 70 0.55 -15.74 2.10
C LEU A 70 1.93 -15.04 2.16
N ILE A 71 2.40 -14.59 0.99
CA ILE A 71 3.62 -13.78 0.84
C ILE A 71 3.33 -12.35 0.40
N GLY A 72 2.15 -12.08 -0.14
CA GLY A 72 1.71 -10.74 -0.47
C GLY A 72 0.25 -10.68 -0.93
N LEU A 73 -0.29 -9.46 -0.97
CA LEU A 73 -1.66 -9.13 -1.31
C LEU A 73 -1.71 -7.99 -2.33
N ASP A 74 -2.73 -7.98 -3.19
CA ASP A 74 -3.10 -6.77 -3.92
C ASP A 74 -4.52 -6.86 -4.52
N PHE A 75 -5.15 -5.71 -4.79
CA PHE A 75 -6.41 -5.59 -5.52
C PHE A 75 -6.19 -5.57 -7.04
N ARG A 76 -6.88 -6.47 -7.73
CA ARG A 76 -6.89 -6.45 -9.20
C ARG A 76 -7.97 -5.50 -9.72
N VAL A 77 -7.56 -4.37 -10.30
CA VAL A 77 -8.48 -3.33 -10.82
C VAL A 77 -9.52 -3.87 -11.82
N GLN A 78 -9.18 -4.88 -12.65
CA GLN A 78 -10.08 -5.43 -13.67
C GLN A 78 -11.35 -6.07 -13.10
N ASN A 79 -11.36 -6.48 -11.83
CA ASN A 79 -12.53 -7.09 -11.20
C ASN A 79 -12.79 -6.64 -9.76
N GLY A 80 -11.94 -5.78 -9.20
CA GLY A 80 -12.06 -5.25 -7.85
C GLY A 80 -11.89 -6.28 -6.73
N LEU A 81 -11.40 -7.50 -7.05
CA LEU A 81 -11.18 -8.53 -6.05
C LEU A 81 -9.80 -8.37 -5.42
N LEU A 82 -9.72 -8.68 -4.11
CA LEU A 82 -8.45 -8.86 -3.42
C LEU A 82 -7.87 -10.22 -3.78
N TYR A 83 -6.59 -10.23 -4.11
CA TYR A 83 -5.81 -11.42 -4.38
C TYR A 83 -4.71 -11.60 -3.33
N GLY A 84 -4.25 -12.83 -3.19
CA GLY A 84 -3.03 -13.14 -2.46
C GLY A 84 -2.21 -14.21 -3.17
N VAL A 85 -0.90 -14.16 -2.95
CA VAL A 85 0.04 -15.18 -3.43
C VAL A 85 0.55 -15.96 -2.22
N GLY A 86 0.53 -17.29 -2.30
CA GLY A 86 1.08 -18.17 -1.27
C GLY A 86 2.56 -18.46 -1.46
N GLU A 87 3.23 -19.02 -0.45
CA GLU A 87 4.68 -19.20 -0.46
C GLU A 87 5.22 -20.27 -1.43
N LYS A 88 4.33 -20.99 -2.12
CA LYS A 88 4.65 -21.92 -3.21
C LYS A 88 4.14 -21.42 -4.56
N GLY A 89 3.70 -20.17 -4.63
CA GLY A 89 3.27 -19.48 -5.84
C GLY A 89 1.82 -19.75 -6.24
N CYS A 90 0.98 -20.35 -5.40
CA CYS A 90 -0.43 -20.41 -5.70
C CYS A 90 -1.06 -19.03 -5.57
N ILE A 91 -1.96 -18.71 -6.50
CA ILE A 91 -2.64 -17.40 -6.55
C ILE A 91 -4.09 -17.62 -6.18
N TYR A 92 -4.57 -16.82 -5.24
CA TYR A 92 -5.90 -16.93 -4.68
C TYR A 92 -6.67 -15.63 -4.82
N THR A 93 -7.99 -15.73 -5.02
CA THR A 93 -8.91 -14.65 -4.64
C THR A 93 -9.27 -14.78 -3.17
N ILE A 94 -9.49 -13.65 -2.50
CA ILE A 94 -9.77 -13.60 -1.06
C ILE A 94 -11.17 -13.03 -0.81
N LYS A 95 -11.96 -13.73 0.00
CA LYS A 95 -13.19 -13.20 0.61
C LYS A 95 -12.92 -12.89 2.07
N PHE A 96 -13.51 -11.81 2.57
CA PHE A 96 -13.28 -11.27 3.90
C PHE A 96 -14.55 -10.56 4.44
N PRO A 97 -14.61 -10.20 5.73
CA PRO A 97 -15.75 -9.47 6.29
C PRO A 97 -16.00 -8.11 5.62
N PRO A 98 -17.26 -7.75 5.34
CA PRO A 98 -18.49 -8.45 5.74
C PRO A 98 -19.01 -9.48 4.71
N ALA A 99 -18.37 -9.62 3.54
CA ALA A 99 -18.83 -10.53 2.50
C ALA A 99 -18.71 -12.03 2.88
N ALA A 100 -17.82 -12.34 3.82
CA ALA A 100 -17.70 -13.64 4.50
C ALA A 100 -17.40 -13.41 5.99
N PRO A 101 -17.80 -14.31 6.90
CA PRO A 101 -17.52 -14.15 8.34
C PRO A 101 -16.03 -14.26 8.68
N ASP A 102 -15.29 -15.01 7.87
CA ASP A 102 -13.85 -15.26 7.99
C ASP A 102 -13.11 -14.89 6.71
N VAL A 103 -11.78 -14.85 6.79
CA VAL A 103 -10.90 -14.71 5.62
C VAL A 103 -10.74 -16.08 4.97
N VAL A 104 -11.29 -16.23 3.76
CA VAL A 104 -11.26 -17.46 2.99
C VAL A 104 -10.66 -17.21 1.63
N VAL A 105 -9.62 -17.97 1.30
CA VAL A 105 -8.93 -17.91 0.01
C VAL A 105 -9.42 -19.04 -0.90
N THR A 106 -9.50 -18.76 -2.20
CA THR A 106 -9.87 -19.75 -3.22
C THR A 106 -8.84 -19.71 -4.33
N LYS A 107 -8.20 -20.84 -4.62
CA LYS A 107 -7.17 -20.92 -5.65
C LYS A 107 -7.79 -20.59 -7.01
N VAL A 108 -7.15 -19.70 -7.75
CA VAL A 108 -7.54 -19.32 -9.12
C VAL A 108 -6.43 -19.48 -10.13
N SER A 109 -5.16 -19.49 -9.69
CA SER A 109 -4.03 -19.78 -10.56
C SER A 109 -2.80 -20.25 -9.77
N GLN A 110 -1.66 -20.38 -10.45
CA GLN A 110 -0.39 -20.82 -9.89
C GLN A 110 0.75 -20.27 -10.76
N LEU A 111 1.79 -19.76 -10.11
CA LEU A 111 3.05 -19.39 -10.77
C LEU A 111 3.71 -20.66 -11.34
N SER A 112 4.03 -20.64 -12.63
CA SER A 112 4.73 -21.71 -13.35
C SER A 112 6.25 -21.64 -13.20
N VAL A 113 6.76 -20.50 -12.73
CA VAL A 113 8.16 -20.31 -12.35
C VAL A 113 8.25 -20.35 -10.82
N PRO A 114 9.10 -21.21 -10.22
CA PRO A 114 9.27 -21.26 -8.78
C PRO A 114 9.78 -19.94 -8.20
N LEU A 115 9.26 -19.58 -7.03
CA LEU A 115 9.76 -18.45 -6.27
C LEU A 115 11.15 -18.78 -5.68
N TYR A 116 12.05 -17.79 -5.68
CA TYR A 116 13.30 -17.87 -4.94
C TYR A 116 13.57 -16.57 -4.17
N GLY A 117 14.16 -16.73 -2.99
CA GLY A 117 14.25 -15.67 -1.99
C GLY A 117 13.38 -15.99 -0.77
N LYS A 118 13.28 -15.01 0.13
CA LYS A 118 12.55 -15.11 1.40
C LYS A 118 11.43 -14.08 1.51
N ASP A 119 11.69 -12.87 1.04
CA ASP A 119 10.84 -11.70 1.18
C ASP A 119 10.44 -11.21 -0.21
N PHE A 120 9.15 -10.89 -0.41
CA PHE A 120 8.56 -10.73 -1.73
C PHE A 120 7.62 -9.52 -1.78
N GLY A 121 7.62 -8.82 -2.91
CA GLY A 121 6.61 -7.81 -3.25
C GLY A 121 5.63 -8.38 -4.27
N VAL A 122 4.33 -8.07 -4.13
CA VAL A 122 3.25 -8.57 -4.99
C VAL A 122 2.34 -7.40 -5.34
N ASP A 123 2.08 -7.19 -6.63
CA ASP A 123 1.22 -6.08 -7.07
C ASP A 123 0.66 -6.30 -8.48
N PHE A 124 -0.56 -5.87 -8.78
CA PHE A 124 -1.12 -5.89 -10.11
C PHE A 124 -0.78 -4.60 -10.85
N ASN A 125 -0.37 -4.73 -12.11
CA ASN A 125 -0.34 -3.61 -13.03
C ASN A 125 -1.75 -3.39 -13.64
N PRO A 126 -2.45 -2.28 -13.36
CA PRO A 126 -3.78 -2.02 -13.89
C PRO A 126 -3.83 -1.93 -15.42
N ALA A 127 -2.85 -1.28 -16.04
CA ALA A 127 -2.83 -1.10 -17.49
C ALA A 127 -2.48 -2.39 -18.24
N ALA A 128 -1.57 -3.21 -17.70
CA ALA A 128 -1.14 -4.46 -18.33
C ALA A 128 -2.01 -5.66 -17.97
N ASP A 129 -2.82 -5.57 -16.90
CA ASP A 129 -3.54 -6.69 -16.29
C ASP A 129 -2.61 -7.88 -15.99
N ARG A 130 -1.50 -7.59 -15.29
CA ARG A 130 -0.48 -8.59 -14.93
C ARG A 130 -0.12 -8.47 -13.47
N LEU A 131 -0.04 -9.61 -12.79
CA LEU A 131 0.50 -9.72 -11.45
C LEU A 131 2.03 -9.69 -11.52
N ARG A 132 2.67 -8.74 -10.84
CA ARG A 132 4.10 -8.66 -10.60
C ARG A 132 4.42 -9.38 -9.29
N VAL A 133 5.50 -10.16 -9.28
CA VAL A 133 6.09 -10.70 -8.05
C VAL A 133 7.59 -10.48 -8.11
N ILE A 134 8.15 -9.77 -7.13
CA ILE A 134 9.59 -9.56 -6.99
C ILE A 134 10.11 -10.18 -5.70
N SER A 135 11.43 -10.36 -5.56
CA SER A 135 12.03 -10.89 -4.33
C SER A 135 13.32 -10.21 -3.90
N ASP A 136 13.72 -10.43 -2.65
CA ASP A 136 15.00 -10.05 -2.06
C ASP A 136 16.22 -10.61 -2.83
N TYR A 137 16.04 -11.63 -3.66
CA TYR A 137 17.05 -12.17 -4.58
C TYR A 137 16.94 -11.60 -6.01
N GLY A 138 16.23 -10.48 -6.18
CA GLY A 138 16.10 -9.78 -7.46
C GLY A 138 15.23 -10.49 -8.48
N GLN A 139 14.46 -11.52 -8.07
CA GLN A 139 13.52 -12.17 -8.96
C GLN A 139 12.52 -11.14 -9.48
N ASN A 140 12.11 -11.27 -10.74
CA ASN A 140 11.21 -10.32 -11.38
C ASN A 140 10.20 -11.07 -12.26
N LEU A 141 9.12 -11.56 -11.64
CA LEU A 141 8.09 -12.33 -12.33
C LEU A 141 6.93 -11.45 -12.76
N ARG A 142 6.37 -11.75 -13.94
CA ARG A 142 5.01 -11.32 -14.28
C ARG A 142 4.15 -12.51 -14.65
N HIS A 143 2.93 -12.51 -14.12
CA HIS A 143 1.96 -13.57 -14.34
C HIS A 143 0.68 -13.00 -14.97
N ASN A 144 0.16 -13.72 -15.96
CA ASN A 144 -1.08 -13.39 -16.64
C ASN A 144 -2.19 -14.33 -16.20
N LEU A 145 -3.24 -13.76 -15.58
CA LEU A 145 -4.36 -14.55 -15.07
C LEU A 145 -5.24 -15.10 -16.19
N ALA A 146 -5.20 -14.50 -17.39
CA ALA A 146 -6.06 -14.91 -18.51
C ALA A 146 -5.58 -16.19 -19.21
N ASP A 147 -4.26 -16.42 -19.27
CA ASP A 147 -3.66 -17.61 -19.89
C ASP A 147 -2.88 -18.49 -18.89
N HIS A 148 -2.80 -18.08 -17.62
CA HIS A 148 -2.09 -18.75 -16.53
C HIS A 148 -0.58 -18.95 -16.78
N VAL A 149 0.04 -18.05 -17.55
CA VAL A 149 1.48 -18.10 -17.85
C VAL A 149 2.26 -17.16 -16.94
N THR A 150 3.37 -17.66 -16.40
CA THR A 150 4.38 -16.84 -15.68
C THR A 150 5.61 -16.69 -16.53
N ILE A 151 6.09 -15.46 -16.65
CA ILE A 151 7.36 -15.14 -17.29
C ILE A 151 8.28 -14.55 -16.23
N GLU A 152 9.49 -15.08 -16.15
CA GLU A 152 10.59 -14.44 -15.45
C GLU A 152 11.22 -13.42 -16.41
N ASP A 153 11.03 -12.15 -16.08
CA ASP A 153 11.64 -11.03 -16.80
C ASP A 153 13.12 -10.88 -16.37
N THR A 154 13.79 -9.83 -16.87
CA THR A 154 15.18 -9.57 -16.50
C THR A 154 15.31 -9.35 -14.99
N ILE A 155 16.33 -9.98 -14.39
CA ILE A 155 16.64 -9.87 -12.97
C ILE A 155 16.82 -8.40 -12.57
N LEU A 156 16.39 -8.04 -11.36
CA LEU A 156 16.50 -6.68 -10.87
C LEU A 156 17.96 -6.23 -10.77
N THR A 157 18.26 -5.04 -11.28
CA THR A 157 19.60 -4.43 -11.28
C THR A 157 19.50 -2.92 -11.07
N THR A 158 20.53 -2.31 -10.48
CA THR A 158 20.62 -0.86 -10.27
C THR A 158 21.85 -0.30 -11.01
N PRO A 159 21.81 -0.14 -12.34
CA PRO A 159 22.93 0.41 -13.09
C PRO A 159 23.39 1.78 -12.52
N PRO A 160 24.70 2.07 -12.53
CA PRO A 160 25.78 1.29 -13.14
C PRO A 160 26.34 0.16 -12.25
N ALA A 161 25.73 -0.12 -11.09
CA ALA A 161 26.18 -1.22 -10.24
C ALA A 161 26.07 -2.55 -11.02
N GLY A 162 27.10 -3.38 -10.89
CA GLY A 162 27.15 -4.68 -11.55
C GLY A 162 26.40 -5.76 -10.76
N GLY A 163 25.74 -6.65 -11.49
CA GLY A 163 25.06 -7.81 -10.92
C GLY A 163 23.66 -7.51 -10.36
N PRO A 164 22.99 -8.52 -9.80
CA PRO A 164 21.62 -8.37 -9.31
C PRO A 164 21.54 -7.48 -8.08
N THR A 165 20.53 -6.61 -8.04
CA THR A 165 20.16 -5.88 -6.82
C THR A 165 19.49 -6.87 -5.84
N ARG A 166 19.89 -6.80 -4.58
CA ARG A 166 19.36 -7.61 -3.48
C ARG A 166 18.49 -6.75 -2.57
N GLY A 167 17.59 -7.38 -1.84
CA GLY A 167 16.73 -6.72 -0.86
C GLY A 167 15.80 -5.70 -1.50
N VAL A 168 15.09 -6.09 -2.55
CA VAL A 168 13.98 -5.32 -3.12
C VAL A 168 12.73 -6.15 -2.89
N THR A 169 11.91 -5.76 -1.91
CA THR A 169 10.96 -6.70 -1.28
C THR A 169 9.54 -6.18 -1.21
N ALA A 170 9.26 -5.01 -1.79
CA ALA A 170 7.91 -4.48 -1.94
C ALA A 170 7.84 -3.71 -3.25
N ALA A 171 6.67 -3.71 -3.90
CA ALA A 171 6.45 -3.17 -5.23
C ALA A 171 5.02 -2.64 -5.31
N ALA A 172 4.80 -1.53 -6.01
CA ALA A 172 3.47 -0.96 -6.22
C ALA A 172 3.40 -0.15 -7.52
N TYR A 173 2.33 -0.34 -8.30
CA TYR A 173 2.02 0.45 -9.48
C TYR A 173 1.16 1.67 -9.16
N THR A 174 1.49 2.80 -9.78
CA THR A 174 0.61 3.98 -9.77
C THR A 174 -0.61 3.77 -10.67
N ASN A 175 -1.65 4.59 -10.47
CA ASN A 175 -2.81 4.73 -11.36
C ASN A 175 -3.67 3.46 -11.42
N ASN A 176 -4.25 3.12 -10.28
CA ASN A 176 -5.21 2.04 -10.08
C ASN A 176 -6.58 2.33 -10.72
N ASP A 177 -6.57 2.49 -12.05
CA ASP A 177 -7.74 2.70 -12.89
C ASP A 177 -7.64 1.88 -14.20
N LEU A 178 -8.69 1.96 -15.04
CA LEU A 178 -8.74 1.35 -16.38
C LEU A 178 -8.84 2.41 -17.49
N ASN A 179 -8.47 3.66 -17.19
CA ASN A 179 -8.62 4.75 -18.14
C ASN A 179 -7.45 4.71 -19.16
N PRO A 180 -7.72 4.76 -20.48
CA PRO A 180 -6.66 4.68 -21.48
C PRO A 180 -5.76 5.92 -21.54
N ASP A 181 -6.13 7.03 -20.90
CA ASP A 181 -5.33 8.26 -20.84
C ASP A 181 -4.26 8.23 -19.74
N THR A 182 -4.32 7.27 -18.83
CA THR A 182 -3.37 7.07 -17.73
C THR A 182 -2.47 5.86 -18.03
N ALA A 183 -1.24 5.90 -17.53
CA ALA A 183 -0.28 4.81 -17.65
C ALA A 183 0.29 4.49 -16.27
N THR A 184 0.84 3.30 -16.09
CA THR A 184 1.32 2.85 -14.79
C THR A 184 2.84 3.00 -14.69
N THR A 185 3.34 3.38 -13.52
CA THR A 185 4.77 3.38 -13.19
C THR A 185 4.96 2.47 -11.98
N LEU A 186 5.94 1.57 -12.05
CA LEU A 186 6.29 0.69 -10.94
C LEU A 186 7.29 1.37 -10.02
N PHE A 187 6.99 1.36 -8.73
CA PHE A 187 7.91 1.76 -7.67
C PHE A 187 8.15 0.59 -6.73
N ASP A 188 9.37 0.48 -6.22
CA ASP A 188 9.78 -0.57 -5.30
C ASP A 188 10.39 0.01 -4.02
N ILE A 189 10.45 -0.82 -2.99
CA ILE A 189 11.21 -0.57 -1.76
C ILE A 189 12.45 -1.45 -1.74
N GLY A 190 13.61 -0.81 -1.81
CA GLY A 190 14.90 -1.43 -1.52
C GLY A 190 15.14 -1.45 -0.01
N THR A 191 14.91 -2.59 0.64
CA THR A 191 15.11 -2.78 2.09
C THR A 191 16.58 -2.91 2.49
N LEU A 192 17.49 -3.24 1.56
CA LEU A 192 18.93 -3.19 1.83
C LEU A 192 19.54 -1.80 1.58
N THR A 193 18.89 -0.98 0.77
CA THR A 193 19.38 0.37 0.40
C THR A 193 18.63 1.49 1.12
N ASP A 194 17.55 1.15 1.83
CA ASP A 194 16.59 2.09 2.45
C ASP A 194 16.12 3.17 1.47
N GLN A 195 15.69 2.75 0.28
CA GLN A 195 15.32 3.66 -0.80
C GLN A 195 14.01 3.27 -1.47
N VAL A 196 13.28 4.28 -1.94
CA VAL A 196 12.29 4.10 -3.00
C VAL A 196 13.03 4.04 -4.33
N LEU A 197 12.65 3.09 -5.17
CA LEU A 197 13.23 2.83 -6.48
C LEU A 197 12.10 2.95 -7.52
N VAL A 198 12.38 3.51 -8.69
CA VAL A 198 11.51 3.38 -9.87
C VAL A 198 12.02 2.24 -10.75
N GLN A 199 11.12 1.36 -11.18
CA GLN A 199 11.42 0.25 -12.08
C GLN A 199 10.84 0.49 -13.48
N ALA A 200 11.65 1.03 -14.38
CA ALA A 200 11.19 1.48 -15.69
C ALA A 200 12.18 1.17 -16.83
N PRO A 201 11.78 0.41 -17.86
CA PRO A 201 10.56 -0.42 -17.93
C PRO A 201 10.58 -1.58 -16.93
N ALA A 202 9.43 -1.97 -16.38
CA ALA A 202 9.32 -3.05 -15.40
C ALA A 202 9.99 -4.36 -15.87
N ASN A 203 9.75 -4.78 -17.10
CA ASN A 203 10.27 -6.06 -17.63
C ASN A 203 11.80 -6.04 -17.87
N ASN A 204 12.43 -4.86 -17.88
CA ASN A 204 13.88 -4.74 -17.99
C ASN A 204 14.59 -4.88 -16.64
N GLY A 205 13.85 -4.83 -15.52
CA GLY A 205 14.41 -4.98 -14.17
C GLY A 205 15.34 -3.83 -13.75
N PHE A 206 15.36 -2.71 -14.46
CA PHE A 206 16.23 -1.58 -14.11
C PHE A 206 15.60 -0.73 -13.02
N LEU A 207 16.33 -0.59 -11.93
CA LEU A 207 15.97 0.20 -10.76
C LEU A 207 16.75 1.51 -10.76
N SER A 208 16.04 2.62 -10.58
CA SER A 208 16.64 3.94 -10.36
C SER A 208 16.17 4.50 -9.02
N PRO A 209 17.06 4.79 -8.06
CA PRO A 209 16.64 5.36 -6.79
C PRO A 209 15.99 6.74 -6.96
N THR A 210 14.86 6.96 -6.30
CA THR A 210 14.21 8.28 -6.23
C THR A 210 14.60 9.03 -4.96
N GLY A 211 14.86 8.31 -3.88
CA GLY A 211 15.48 8.86 -2.68
C GLY A 211 15.37 7.93 -1.47
N ALA A 212 15.91 8.38 -0.33
CA ALA A 212 16.01 7.58 0.89
C ALA A 212 14.70 7.60 1.69
N LEU A 213 14.36 6.47 2.30
CA LEU A 213 13.21 6.32 3.21
C LEU A 213 13.34 7.20 4.46
N GLY A 214 14.57 7.41 4.93
CA GLY A 214 14.83 8.04 6.23
C GLY A 214 14.59 7.10 7.42
N VAL A 215 14.36 5.82 7.15
CA VAL A 215 14.19 4.74 8.12
C VAL A 215 15.03 3.55 7.64
N ASP A 216 15.82 2.97 8.54
CA ASP A 216 16.52 1.70 8.34
C ASP A 216 15.51 0.55 8.55
N THR A 217 15.01 0.00 7.44
CA THR A 217 13.99 -1.05 7.48
C THR A 217 14.65 -2.43 7.44
N GLY A 218 14.04 -3.38 8.16
CA GLY A 218 14.39 -4.78 8.04
C GLY A 218 14.02 -5.36 6.66
N PRO A 219 14.33 -6.65 6.45
CA PRO A 219 14.29 -7.28 5.14
C PRO A 219 12.88 -7.45 4.55
N ALA A 220 11.83 -7.36 5.36
CA ALA A 220 10.45 -7.44 4.90
C ALA A 220 9.80 -6.05 4.90
N ALA A 221 9.12 -5.71 3.81
CA ALA A 221 8.33 -4.50 3.68
C ALA A 221 7.08 -4.77 2.84
N GLY A 222 6.05 -3.96 3.06
CA GLY A 222 4.85 -3.91 2.24
C GLY A 222 4.75 -2.55 1.56
N PHE A 223 4.15 -2.48 0.38
CA PHE A 223 4.05 -1.23 -0.35
C PHE A 223 2.85 -1.25 -1.29
N ASP A 224 2.05 -0.18 -1.27
CA ASP A 224 0.93 0.00 -2.19
C ASP A 224 0.68 1.49 -2.45
N ILE A 225 0.10 1.80 -3.61
CA ILE A 225 -0.20 3.14 -4.08
C ILE A 225 -1.71 3.25 -4.34
N TYR A 226 -2.37 4.02 -3.49
CA TYR A 226 -3.78 4.38 -3.68
C TYR A 226 -3.94 5.44 -4.77
N SER A 227 -5.01 5.34 -5.56
CA SER A 227 -5.39 6.32 -6.58
C SER A 227 -6.73 6.95 -6.24
N ASP A 228 -6.79 8.29 -6.20
CA ASP A 228 -8.06 9.03 -6.15
C ASP A 228 -8.62 9.17 -7.57
N LEU A 229 -9.85 8.71 -7.78
CA LEU A 229 -10.51 8.70 -9.08
C LEU A 229 -11.52 9.84 -9.21
N THR A 230 -11.62 10.39 -10.41
CA THR A 230 -12.74 11.25 -10.82
C THR A 230 -13.24 10.78 -12.17
N ASN A 231 -14.47 10.28 -12.22
CA ASN A 231 -15.06 9.65 -13.41
C ASN A 231 -14.19 8.48 -13.94
N GLY A 232 -13.69 7.63 -13.03
CA GLY A 232 -12.88 6.47 -13.38
C GLY A 232 -11.46 6.76 -13.91
N LYS A 233 -10.95 7.99 -13.72
CA LYS A 233 -9.58 8.40 -14.08
C LYS A 233 -8.82 8.84 -12.83
N THR A 234 -7.59 8.37 -12.66
CA THR A 234 -6.73 8.82 -11.56
C THR A 234 -6.44 10.31 -11.67
N THR A 235 -6.61 11.02 -10.56
CA THR A 235 -6.35 12.46 -10.42
C THR A 235 -5.23 12.76 -9.42
N SER A 236 -5.06 11.92 -8.41
CA SER A 236 -3.93 11.93 -7.48
C SER A 236 -3.59 10.51 -7.04
N VAL A 237 -2.36 10.34 -6.52
CA VAL A 237 -1.90 9.09 -5.92
C VAL A 237 -1.32 9.33 -4.53
N SER A 238 -1.50 8.37 -3.63
CA SER A 238 -0.94 8.37 -2.28
C SER A 238 -0.27 7.02 -2.02
N ALA A 239 1.04 7.02 -1.75
CA ALA A 239 1.79 5.79 -1.51
C ALA A 239 1.93 5.50 -0.01
N PHE A 240 1.81 4.23 0.34
CA PHE A 240 1.89 3.74 1.71
C PHE A 240 2.81 2.54 1.81
N ALA A 241 3.53 2.44 2.93
CA ALA A 241 4.41 1.32 3.20
C ALA A 241 4.24 0.75 4.60
N VAL A 242 4.42 -0.55 4.72
CA VAL A 242 4.77 -1.21 5.99
C VAL A 242 6.28 -1.33 6.02
N LEU A 243 6.93 -0.66 6.97
CA LEU A 243 8.37 -0.78 7.19
C LEU A 243 8.61 -1.42 8.56
N ASN A 244 9.62 -2.29 8.62
CA ASN A 244 9.88 -3.16 9.77
C ASN A 244 11.30 -2.95 10.31
N PRO A 245 11.61 -1.84 10.99
CA PRO A 245 12.95 -1.60 11.53
C PRO A 245 13.44 -2.76 12.40
N ALA A 246 14.75 -3.04 12.37
CA ALA A 246 15.34 -4.15 13.11
C ALA A 246 15.04 -4.11 14.62
N SER A 247 14.93 -2.90 15.18
CA SER A 247 14.45 -2.64 16.53
C SER A 247 13.17 -1.83 16.48
N GLY A 248 12.01 -2.49 16.66
CA GLY A 248 10.74 -1.79 16.75
C GLY A 248 9.55 -2.66 16.35
N PRO A 249 8.33 -2.14 16.52
CA PRO A 249 7.15 -2.74 15.92
C PRO A 249 7.16 -2.55 14.39
N SER A 250 6.33 -3.34 13.69
CA SER A 250 5.90 -3.00 12.34
C SER A 250 5.17 -1.66 12.36
N SER A 251 5.55 -0.75 11.47
CA SER A 251 5.00 0.60 11.42
C SER A 251 4.46 0.89 10.02
N PHE A 252 3.37 1.66 9.96
CA PHE A 252 2.77 2.14 8.71
C PHE A 252 3.24 3.55 8.39
N TYR A 253 3.55 3.82 7.13
CA TYR A 253 4.09 5.08 6.64
C TYR A 253 3.34 5.56 5.41
N SER A 254 3.19 6.88 5.27
CA SER A 254 3.03 7.51 3.95
C SER A 254 4.40 7.69 3.33
N VAL A 255 4.52 7.49 2.02
CA VAL A 255 5.80 7.57 1.30
C VAL A 255 5.71 8.57 0.15
N ASN A 256 6.70 9.44 0.03
CA ASN A 256 6.83 10.29 -1.16
C ASN A 256 7.59 9.54 -2.27
N LEU A 257 6.90 9.20 -3.36
CA LEU A 257 7.44 8.40 -4.45
C LEU A 257 8.71 8.97 -5.11
N LEU A 258 8.82 10.31 -5.19
CA LEU A 258 9.88 10.98 -5.95
C LEU A 258 11.07 11.43 -5.10
N THR A 259 10.93 11.45 -3.78
CA THR A 259 12.01 11.83 -2.85
C THR A 259 12.39 10.71 -1.89
N GLY A 260 11.61 9.62 -1.88
CA GLY A 260 11.75 8.49 -0.97
C GLY A 260 11.27 8.75 0.46
N ALA A 261 11.04 10.01 0.86
CA ALA A 261 10.78 10.34 2.25
C ALA A 261 9.55 9.59 2.82
N ALA A 262 9.79 8.77 3.84
CA ALA A 262 8.74 8.08 4.59
C ALA A 262 8.37 8.89 5.83
N ALA A 263 7.07 9.09 6.06
CA ALA A 263 6.53 9.73 7.25
C ALA A 263 5.65 8.72 8.00
N LYS A 264 6.01 8.44 9.26
CA LYS A 264 5.33 7.45 10.09
C LYS A 264 3.92 7.93 10.40
N VAL A 265 2.93 7.07 10.13
CA VAL A 265 1.53 7.29 10.49
C VAL A 265 1.23 6.67 11.85
N GLY A 266 1.67 5.44 12.08
CA GLY A 266 1.47 4.76 13.37
C GLY A 266 2.07 3.35 13.42
N ASP A 267 1.96 2.74 14.60
CA ASP A 267 2.45 1.39 14.88
C ASP A 267 1.32 0.37 14.84
N PHE A 268 1.57 -0.77 14.22
CA PHE A 268 0.62 -1.87 14.24
C PHE A 268 0.65 -2.57 15.62
N PRO A 269 -0.50 -3.08 16.10
CA PRO A 269 -0.56 -3.85 17.34
C PRO A 269 -0.08 -5.31 17.18
N LEU A 270 0.33 -5.73 15.98
CA LEU A 270 1.00 -7.00 15.71
C LEU A 270 2.03 -6.86 14.56
N PRO A 271 2.93 -7.84 14.38
CA PRO A 271 3.87 -7.85 13.26
C PRO A 271 3.15 -8.00 11.92
N ILE A 272 3.41 -7.08 10.98
CA ILE A 272 2.85 -7.03 9.62
C ILE A 272 3.98 -7.10 8.60
N ALA A 273 3.80 -7.84 7.51
CA ALA A 273 4.77 -7.90 6.41
C ALA A 273 4.34 -7.14 5.17
N ASP A 274 3.04 -7.10 4.85
CA ASP A 274 2.56 -6.55 3.59
C ASP A 274 1.20 -5.83 3.75
N VAL A 275 0.87 -4.95 2.79
CA VAL A 275 -0.34 -4.12 2.77
C VAL A 275 -0.93 -4.01 1.36
N ALA A 276 -2.25 -4.00 1.28
CA ALA A 276 -3.02 -3.60 0.09
C ALA A 276 -4.15 -2.63 0.50
N VAL A 277 -4.22 -1.49 -0.15
CA VAL A 277 -5.22 -0.44 0.03
C VAL A 277 -6.39 -0.71 -0.91
N ALA A 278 -7.61 -0.59 -0.39
CA ALA A 278 -8.81 -0.76 -1.18
C ALA A 278 -8.84 0.24 -2.34
N LEU A 279 -9.29 -0.21 -3.51
CA LEU A 279 -9.51 0.65 -4.67
C LEU A 279 -10.54 1.76 -4.35
N ASP A 280 -10.36 2.93 -4.96
CA ASP A 280 -11.39 3.95 -4.97
C ASP A 280 -12.62 3.48 -5.78
N THR A 281 -13.80 3.78 -5.26
CA THR A 281 -15.09 3.36 -5.83
C THR A 281 -15.85 4.49 -6.53
N ASN A 282 -15.26 5.69 -6.60
CA ASN A 282 -15.87 6.89 -7.19
C ASN A 282 -15.76 6.99 -8.73
#